data_AF-A0A3D4GVN0-F1
#
_entry.id   AF-A0A3D4GVN0-F1
#
_cell.length_a   1.000
_cell.length_b   1.000
_cell.length_c   1.000
_cell.angle_alpha   90.00
_cell.angle_beta   90.00
_cell.angle_gamma   90.00
#
_symmetry.space_group_name_H-M   'P 1'
#
loop_
_entity.id
_entity.type
_entity.pdbx_description
1 polymer ?
#
loop_
_entity_poly.entity_id
_entity_poly.type
_entity_poly.pdbx_seq_one_letter_code
_entity_poly.pdbx_strand_id
1 'polypeptide(L)'
;MFKLVQIIHPERGRRIAKAIEDSCTLIDRHTTVHGLAAYVLQHGKQLVNEIEESLCQEKLDYNKLYDGSSEWKLLPSYDHPGEPARCLVTGTGLTHKASVDNRQAMHEQEEDTESEITDSMKIYQWGLEGGKPAGGTVGVPPEWFYKGYGTI
;
A
#
# COMPACT_ATOMS: atom_id res chain seq x y z
N MET A 1 11.43 -4.53 15.90
CA MET A 1 10.54 -3.88 14.92
C MET A 1 9.18 -4.55 15.02
N PHE A 2 8.08 -3.79 15.16
CA PHE A 2 6.73 -4.36 15.19
C PHE A 2 6.02 -4.10 13.85
N LYS A 3 4.94 -4.85 13.59
CA LYS A 3 4.03 -4.61 12.47
C LYS A 3 2.68 -4.14 13.01
N LEU A 4 1.97 -3.33 12.23
CA LEU A 4 0.60 -2.93 12.53
C LEU A 4 -0.33 -3.60 11.52
N VAL A 5 -1.38 -4.26 11.99
CA VAL A 5 -2.34 -4.96 11.14
C VAL A 5 -3.76 -4.47 11.39
N GLN A 6 -4.58 -4.46 10.34
CA GLN A 6 -6.02 -4.21 10.44
C GLN A 6 -6.75 -5.55 10.38
N ILE A 7 -7.75 -5.72 11.23
CA ILE A 7 -8.53 -6.95 11.33
C ILE A 7 -10.02 -6.65 11.51
N ILE A 8 -10.85 -7.63 11.18
CA ILE A 8 -12.30 -7.59 11.41
C ILE A 8 -12.78 -8.88 12.06
N HIS A 9 -13.71 -8.74 13.01
CA HIS A 9 -14.47 -9.83 13.59
C HIS A 9 -15.94 -9.68 13.19
N PRO A 10 -16.69 -10.78 12.94
CA PRO A 10 -18.11 -10.72 12.60
C PRO A 10 -18.94 -9.95 13.64
N GLU A 11 -18.70 -10.20 14.93
CA GLU A 11 -19.46 -9.55 16.02
C GLU A 11 -18.79 -8.28 16.59
N ARG A 12 -17.45 -8.25 16.65
CA ARG A 12 -16.71 -7.17 17.32
C ARG A 12 -16.31 -6.04 16.38
N GLY A 13 -16.52 -6.25 15.08
CA GLY A 13 -16.21 -5.29 14.03
C GLY A 13 -14.71 -5.09 13.84
N ARG A 14 -14.36 -3.92 13.30
CA ARG A 14 -12.99 -3.58 12.91
C ARG A 14 -12.11 -3.25 14.10
N ARG A 15 -10.87 -3.73 14.10
CA ARG A 15 -9.80 -3.36 15.04
C ARG A 15 -8.46 -3.24 14.32
N ILE A 16 -7.50 -2.65 15.01
CA ILE A 16 -6.09 -2.75 14.64
C ILE A 16 -5.31 -3.45 15.76
N ALA A 17 -4.21 -4.10 15.41
CA ALA A 17 -3.38 -4.84 16.34
C ALA A 17 -1.90 -4.62 16.07
N LYS A 18 -1.11 -4.58 17.14
CA LYS A 18 0.34 -4.60 17.10
C LYS A 18 0.80 -6.05 17.03
N ALA A 19 1.42 -6.43 15.92
CA ALA A 19 1.96 -7.76 15.69
C ALA A 19 3.47 -7.81 15.99
N ILE A 20 3.87 -8.77 16.83
CA ILE A 20 5.26 -9.12 17.12
C ILE A 20 5.37 -10.64 17.04
N GLU A 21 6.24 -11.11 16.15
CA GLU A 21 6.48 -12.53 15.90
C GLU A 21 5.19 -13.29 15.59
N ASP A 22 4.76 -14.17 16.49
CA ASP A 22 3.58 -15.02 16.38
C ASP A 22 2.36 -14.49 17.16
N SER A 23 2.45 -13.27 17.70
CA SER A 23 1.40 -12.67 18.54
C SER A 23 0.90 -11.33 18.01
N CYS A 24 -0.38 -11.05 18.23
CA CYS A 24 -1.03 -9.77 17.94
C CYS A 24 -1.70 -9.22 19.19
N THR A 25 -1.34 -8.04 19.66
CA THR A 25 -2.02 -7.36 20.77
C THR A 25 -2.99 -6.32 20.21
N LEU A 26 -4.28 -6.39 20.58
CA LEU A 26 -5.29 -5.45 20.07
C LEU A 26 -5.07 -4.04 20.62
N ILE A 27 -5.47 -3.05 19.83
CA ILE A 27 -5.45 -1.61 20.18
C ILE A 27 -6.90 -1.14 20.38
N ASP A 28 -7.16 -0.44 21.49
CA ASP A 28 -8.53 -0.12 21.93
C ASP A 28 -9.06 1.20 21.36
N ARG A 29 -8.23 2.25 21.37
CA ARG A 29 -8.65 3.62 21.03
C ARG A 29 -8.86 3.89 19.55
N HIS A 30 -8.39 2.98 18.69
CA HIS A 30 -8.37 3.16 17.25
C HIS A 30 -8.83 1.88 16.56
N THR A 31 -9.73 2.02 15.59
CA THR A 31 -10.26 0.88 14.82
C THR A 31 -9.68 0.79 13.42
N THR A 32 -8.95 1.81 12.97
CA THR A 32 -8.30 1.89 11.64
C THR A 32 -6.91 2.52 11.78
N VAL A 33 -5.98 2.14 10.90
CA VAL A 33 -4.65 2.76 10.81
C VAL A 33 -4.76 4.21 10.34
N HIS A 34 -5.71 4.50 9.43
CA HIS A 34 -6.02 5.88 9.05
C HIS A 34 -6.43 6.73 10.26
N GLY A 35 -7.37 6.25 11.08
CA GLY A 35 -7.82 6.97 12.28
C GLY A 35 -6.69 7.20 13.28
N LEU A 36 -5.86 6.18 13.51
CA LEU A 36 -4.65 6.30 14.33
C LEU A 36 -3.70 7.37 13.78
N ALA A 37 -3.40 7.33 12.47
CA ALA A 37 -2.50 8.27 11.82
C ALA A 37 -3.05 9.72 11.88
N ALA A 38 -4.34 9.91 11.59
CA ALA A 38 -5.00 11.20 11.67
C ALA A 38 -4.96 11.76 13.10
N TYR A 39 -5.22 10.92 14.11
CA TYR A 39 -5.17 11.33 15.51
C TYR A 39 -3.77 11.81 15.91
N VAL A 40 -2.71 11.05 15.60
CA VAL A 40 -1.35 11.44 16.00
C VAL A 40 -0.88 12.71 15.30
N LEU A 41 -1.24 12.89 14.02
CA LEU A 41 -0.97 14.13 13.28
C LEU A 41 -1.68 15.33 13.89
N GLN A 42 -2.97 15.19 14.21
CA GLN A 42 -3.77 16.27 14.80
C GLN A 42 -3.25 16.71 16.17
N HIS A 43 -2.71 15.77 16.96
CA HIS A 43 -2.27 16.02 18.33
C HIS A 43 -0.74 16.18 18.47
N GLY A 44 0.01 16.15 17.37
CA GLY A 44 1.48 16.23 17.39
C GLY A 44 2.14 15.09 18.17
N LYS A 45 1.51 13.91 18.24
CA LYS A 45 2.04 12.74 18.95
C LYS A 45 2.93 11.90 18.05
N GLN A 46 3.86 11.17 18.67
CA GLN A 46 4.61 10.09 18.01
C GLN A 46 3.72 8.86 17.85
N LEU A 47 3.69 8.27 16.64
CA LEU A 47 2.88 7.08 16.33
C LEU A 47 3.14 5.92 17.28
N VAL A 48 4.42 5.64 17.57
CA VAL A 48 4.83 4.54 18.45
C VAL A 48 4.26 4.74 19.85
N ASN A 49 4.33 5.95 20.41
CA ASN A 49 3.84 6.22 21.76
C ASN A 49 2.33 6.00 21.85
N GLU A 50 1.56 6.50 20.87
CA GLU A 50 0.11 6.30 20.85
C GLU A 50 -0.28 4.82 20.73
N ILE A 51 0.49 4.03 19.98
CA ILE A 51 0.29 2.59 19.88
C ILE A 51 0.52 1.92 21.24
N GLU A 52 1.67 2.16 21.89
CA GLU A 52 1.99 1.53 23.18
C GLU A 52 0.99 1.94 24.28
N GLU A 53 0.56 3.21 24.31
CA GLU A 53 -0.44 3.73 25.27
C GLU A 53 -1.84 3.15 25.04
N SER A 54 -2.13 2.65 23.84
CA SER A 54 -3.46 2.18 23.43
C SER A 54 -3.57 0.65 23.36
N LEU A 55 -2.52 -0.10 23.72
CA LEU A 55 -2.56 -1.55 23.77
C LEU A 55 -3.52 -2.01 24.87
N CYS A 56 -4.41 -2.94 24.52
CA CYS A 56 -5.21 -3.65 25.52
C CYS A 56 -4.51 -4.96 25.95
N GLN A 57 -5.12 -5.67 26.89
CA GLN A 57 -4.58 -6.94 27.40
C GLN A 57 -4.87 -8.14 26.48
N GLU A 58 -5.73 -7.96 25.48
CA GLU A 58 -6.12 -9.05 24.59
C GLU A 58 -5.04 -9.33 23.55
N LYS A 59 -4.61 -10.59 23.52
CA LYS A 59 -3.64 -11.12 22.57
C LYS A 59 -4.28 -12.20 21.71
N LEU A 60 -3.99 -12.15 20.43
CA LEU A 60 -4.37 -13.12 19.41
C LEU A 60 -3.13 -13.86 18.91
N ASP A 61 -3.33 -15.10 18.48
CA ASP A 61 -2.35 -15.88 17.72
C ASP A 61 -2.29 -15.34 16.29
N TYR A 62 -1.14 -14.78 15.91
CA TYR A 62 -0.96 -14.17 14.59
C TYR A 62 -0.95 -15.22 13.48
N ASN A 63 -0.49 -16.45 13.74
CA ASN A 63 -0.45 -17.51 12.74
C ASN A 63 -1.88 -17.91 12.35
N LYS A 64 -2.77 -18.06 13.33
CA LYS A 64 -4.20 -18.34 13.07
C LYS A 64 -4.93 -17.23 12.32
N LEU A 65 -4.52 -15.98 12.56
CA LEU A 65 -5.04 -14.84 11.81
C LEU A 65 -4.54 -14.87 10.35
N TYR A 66 -3.25 -15.17 10.16
CA TYR A 66 -2.59 -15.18 8.85
C TYR A 66 -3.05 -16.34 7.97
N ASP A 67 -3.23 -17.54 8.54
CA ASP A 67 -3.72 -18.72 7.81
C ASP A 67 -5.24 -18.72 7.60
N GLY A 68 -5.96 -17.80 8.26
CA GLY A 68 -7.40 -17.63 8.14
C GLY A 68 -8.24 -18.59 8.98
N SER A 69 -7.65 -19.35 9.90
CA SER A 69 -8.35 -20.25 10.83
C SER A 69 -9.00 -19.54 12.02
N SER A 70 -8.63 -18.27 12.28
CA SER A 70 -9.27 -17.42 13.28
C SER A 70 -10.64 -16.89 12.84
N GLU A 71 -11.50 -16.53 13.81
CA GLU A 71 -12.71 -15.73 13.58
C GLU A 71 -12.37 -14.30 13.12
N TRP A 72 -11.20 -13.80 13.50
CA TRP A 72 -10.65 -12.56 12.98
C TRP A 72 -10.10 -12.77 11.57
N LYS A 73 -10.37 -11.82 10.66
CA LYS A 73 -9.82 -11.79 9.31
C LYS A 73 -8.95 -10.56 9.10
N LEU A 74 -7.86 -10.71 8.35
CA LEU A 74 -7.03 -9.60 7.92
C LEU A 74 -7.79 -8.68 6.96
N LEU A 75 -7.57 -7.38 7.13
CA LEU A 75 -7.98 -6.32 6.21
C LEU A 75 -6.73 -5.74 5.52
N PRO A 76 -6.88 -4.89 4.48
CA PRO A 76 -5.77 -4.12 3.94
C PRO A 76 -4.98 -3.43 5.04
N SER A 77 -3.66 -3.31 4.89
CA SER A 77 -2.81 -2.64 5.88
C SER A 77 -3.19 -1.17 6.11
N TYR A 78 -3.82 -0.55 5.11
CA TYR A 78 -4.35 0.80 5.15
C TYR A 78 -5.52 0.95 4.19
N ASP A 79 -6.51 1.75 4.58
CA ASP A 79 -7.68 2.13 3.78
C ASP A 79 -8.37 3.36 4.41
N HIS A 80 -9.43 3.86 3.77
CA HIS A 80 -10.21 5.00 4.27
C HIS A 80 -11.71 4.67 4.32
N PRO A 81 -12.19 3.91 5.32
CA PRO A 81 -13.55 3.36 5.31
C PRO A 81 -14.65 4.41 5.33
N GLY A 82 -14.42 5.58 5.94
CA GLY A 82 -15.42 6.67 5.97
C GLY A 82 -15.56 7.41 4.64
N GLU A 83 -14.56 7.33 3.76
CA GLU A 83 -14.54 8.04 2.48
C GLU A 83 -13.54 7.34 1.53
N PRO A 84 -13.92 6.19 0.95
CA PRO A 84 -12.99 5.37 0.17
C PRO A 84 -12.29 6.11 -0.96
N ALA A 85 -12.94 7.12 -1.54
CA ALA A 85 -12.38 7.98 -2.58
C ALA A 85 -11.07 8.70 -2.18
N ARG A 86 -10.76 8.80 -0.88
CA ARG A 86 -9.50 9.36 -0.36
C ARG A 86 -8.33 8.37 -0.34
N CYS A 87 -8.55 7.09 -0.65
CA CYS A 87 -7.50 6.08 -0.75
C CYS A 87 -7.36 5.63 -2.21
N LEU A 88 -6.47 6.26 -2.98
CA LEU A 88 -6.23 5.86 -4.36
C LEU A 88 -5.21 4.74 -4.42
N VAL A 89 -5.60 3.61 -5.03
CA VAL A 89 -4.66 2.54 -5.37
C VAL A 89 -4.22 2.78 -6.82
N THR A 90 -2.97 3.21 -6.95
CA THR A 90 -2.32 3.42 -8.25
C THR A 90 -1.09 2.55 -8.35
N GLY A 91 -0.71 2.20 -9.57
CA GLY A 91 0.58 1.57 -9.84
C GLY A 91 1.33 2.33 -10.92
N THR A 92 2.61 1.99 -11.03
CA THR A 92 3.51 2.46 -12.08
C THR A 92 4.22 1.26 -12.69
N GLY A 93 4.34 1.23 -14.01
CA GLY A 93 5.15 0.26 -14.72
C GLY A 93 6.41 0.92 -15.29
N LEU A 94 7.17 0.15 -16.07
CA LEU A 94 8.42 0.59 -16.71
C LEU A 94 9.50 1.07 -15.71
N THR A 95 9.40 0.64 -14.45
CA THR A 95 10.33 1.02 -13.38
C THR A 95 11.63 0.23 -13.39
N HIS A 96 11.69 -0.87 -14.14
CA HIS A 96 12.87 -1.71 -14.30
C HIS A 96 13.09 -2.07 -15.77
N LYS A 97 14.36 -2.21 -16.18
CA LYS A 97 14.74 -2.51 -17.58
C LYS A 97 14.02 -3.74 -18.16
N ALA A 98 13.95 -4.82 -17.38
CA ALA A 98 13.26 -6.05 -17.80
C ALA A 98 11.75 -5.86 -18.08
N SER A 99 11.10 -4.88 -17.46
CA SER A 99 9.68 -4.58 -17.73
C SER A 99 9.46 -3.87 -19.07
N VAL A 100 10.49 -3.19 -19.57
CA VAL A 100 10.49 -2.50 -20.87
C VAL A 100 10.80 -3.50 -21.98
N ASP A 101 11.83 -4.33 -21.77
CA ASP A 101 12.27 -5.33 -22.75
C ASP A 101 11.12 -6.32 -23.09
N ASN A 102 10.36 -6.78 -22.09
CA ASN A 102 9.20 -7.65 -22.31
C ASN A 102 8.06 -6.96 -23.08
N ARG A 103 7.83 -5.66 -22.86
CA ARG A 103 6.79 -4.90 -23.57
C ARG A 103 7.16 -4.67 -25.02
N GLN A 104 8.43 -4.35 -25.27
CA GLN A 104 8.96 -4.16 -26.61
C GLN A 104 8.88 -5.47 -27.43
N ALA A 105 9.26 -6.61 -26.83
CA ALA A 105 9.19 -7.91 -27.49
C ALA A 105 7.77 -8.36 -27.87
N MET A 106 6.75 -7.95 -27.12
CA MET A 106 5.35 -8.21 -27.48
C MET A 106 4.91 -7.39 -28.70
N HIS A 107 5.32 -6.12 -28.79
CA HIS A 107 4.97 -5.26 -29.92
C HIS A 107 5.72 -5.65 -31.21
N GLU A 108 6.99 -6.07 -31.11
CA GLU A 108 7.79 -6.57 -32.24
C GLU A 108 7.23 -7.87 -32.86
N GLN A 109 6.39 -8.61 -32.14
CA GLN A 109 5.72 -9.82 -32.67
C GLN A 109 4.38 -9.52 -33.37
N GLU A 110 3.78 -8.35 -33.14
CA GLU A 110 2.45 -7.99 -33.68
C GLU A 110 2.54 -7.15 -34.96
N GLU A 111 3.65 -6.43 -35.19
CA GLU A 111 3.83 -5.56 -36.35
C GLU A 111 5.07 -5.96 -37.18
N ASP A 112 4.85 -6.46 -38.41
CA ASP A 112 5.88 -6.78 -39.41
C ASP A 112 6.41 -5.48 -40.09
N THR A 113 6.63 -4.43 -39.29
CA THR A 113 7.00 -3.08 -39.73
C THR A 113 8.27 -2.60 -39.02
N GLU A 114 9.21 -2.06 -39.79
CA GLU A 114 10.46 -1.47 -39.32
C GLU A 114 10.24 -0.36 -38.27
N SER A 115 10.58 -0.66 -37.01
CA SER A 115 11.32 0.22 -36.09
C SER A 115 10.76 1.59 -35.69
N GLU A 116 9.44 1.74 -35.50
CA GLU A 116 8.96 2.84 -34.65
C GLU A 116 9.12 2.49 -33.16
N ILE A 117 9.78 3.37 -32.41
CA ILE A 117 9.92 3.23 -30.95
C ILE A 117 8.51 3.21 -30.33
N THR A 118 8.19 2.16 -29.58
CA THR A 118 6.90 2.04 -28.89
C THR A 118 6.70 3.15 -27.86
N ASP A 119 5.45 3.49 -27.55
CA ASP A 119 5.17 4.53 -26.55
C ASP A 119 5.68 4.14 -25.15
N SER A 120 5.70 2.83 -24.83
CA SER A 120 6.36 2.33 -23.61
C SER A 120 7.87 2.61 -23.62
N MET A 121 8.55 2.41 -24.74
CA MET A 121 9.98 2.69 -24.84
C MET A 121 10.28 4.20 -24.79
N LYS A 122 9.43 5.04 -25.38
CA LYS A 122 9.52 6.51 -25.26
C LYS A 122 9.39 6.97 -23.80
N ILE A 123 8.36 6.49 -23.08
CA ILE A 123 8.14 6.83 -21.67
C ILE A 123 9.32 6.37 -20.80
N TYR A 124 9.87 5.18 -21.08
CA TYR A 124 11.05 4.69 -20.38
C TYR A 124 12.28 5.58 -20.62
N GLN A 125 12.55 5.98 -21.86
CA GLN A 125 13.66 6.88 -22.20
C GLN A 125 13.52 8.24 -21.50
N TRP A 126 12.32 8.82 -21.48
CA TRP A 126 12.08 10.06 -20.73
C TRP A 126 12.37 9.88 -19.23
N GLY A 127 12.05 8.71 -18.67
CA GLY A 127 12.40 8.38 -17.28
C GLY A 127 13.90 8.31 -17.03
N LEU A 128 14.70 7.83 -17.98
CA LEU A 128 16.17 7.82 -17.87
C LEU A 128 16.76 9.24 -17.98
N GLU A 129 16.23 10.05 -18.89
CA GLU A 129 16.73 11.40 -19.17
C GLU A 129 16.34 12.42 -18.09
N GLY A 130 15.09 12.35 -17.62
CA GLY A 130 14.48 13.38 -16.77
C GLY A 130 13.70 12.86 -15.57
N GLY A 131 13.74 11.55 -15.26
CA GLY A 131 13.00 10.96 -14.14
C GLY A 131 13.60 11.23 -12.75
N LYS A 132 14.81 11.81 -12.68
CA LYS A 132 15.48 12.20 -11.42
C LYS A 132 15.79 13.70 -11.40
N PRO A 133 14.76 14.57 -11.35
CA PRO A 133 14.95 16.02 -11.33
C PRO A 133 15.61 16.48 -10.01
N ALA A 134 16.20 17.68 -10.02
CA ALA A 134 16.68 18.33 -8.80
C ALA A 134 15.51 18.77 -7.90
N GLY A 135 15.78 18.99 -6.61
CA GLY A 135 14.77 19.49 -5.68
C GLY A 135 14.12 20.80 -6.16
N GLY A 136 12.79 20.86 -6.16
CA GLY A 136 12.03 22.03 -6.63
C GLY A 136 11.80 22.09 -8.15
N THR A 137 12.26 21.10 -8.91
CA THR A 137 11.98 21.00 -10.36
C THR A 137 11.03 19.85 -10.67
N VAL A 138 10.16 20.06 -11.66
CA VAL A 138 9.22 19.04 -12.14
C VAL A 138 9.96 18.07 -13.05
N GLY A 139 9.90 16.77 -12.74
CA GLY A 139 10.48 15.71 -13.55
C GLY A 139 9.51 15.16 -14.60
N VAL A 140 9.97 14.14 -15.32
CA VAL A 140 9.12 13.39 -16.26
C VAL A 140 8.12 12.52 -15.51
N PRO A 141 6.84 12.50 -15.90
CA PRO A 141 5.84 11.61 -15.32
C PRO A 141 6.12 10.15 -15.72
N PRO A 142 6.04 9.19 -14.79
CA PRO A 142 6.17 7.78 -15.13
C PRO A 142 4.89 7.26 -15.82
N GLU A 143 4.94 6.04 -16.33
CA GLU A 143 3.72 5.29 -16.59
C GLU A 143 2.93 5.17 -15.29
N TRP A 144 1.63 5.43 -15.34
CA TRP A 144 0.74 5.27 -14.20
C TRP A 144 -0.58 4.62 -14.62
N PHE A 145 -1.16 3.85 -13.72
CA PHE A 145 -2.48 3.29 -13.89
C PHE A 145 -3.26 3.31 -12.56
N TYR A 146 -4.57 3.40 -12.68
CA TYR A 146 -5.50 3.43 -11.55
C TYR A 146 -6.14 2.06 -11.34
N LYS A 147 -6.25 1.61 -10.09
CA LYS A 147 -6.79 0.30 -9.70
C LYS A 147 -8.02 0.38 -8.79
N GLY A 148 -8.45 1.58 -8.39
CA GLY A 148 -9.61 1.74 -7.51
C GLY A 148 -9.27 2.38 -6.17
N TYR A 149 -10.19 2.21 -5.22
CA TYR A 149 -10.18 2.87 -3.92
C TYR A 149 -9.69 1.99 -2.75
N GLY A 150 -9.09 0.82 -3.05
CA GLY A 150 -8.62 -0.11 -2.02
C GLY A 150 -9.71 -0.78 -1.19
N THR A 151 -10.97 -0.69 -1.63
CA THR A 151 -12.12 -1.36 -1.02
C THR A 151 -12.09 -2.86 -1.34
N ILE A 152 -12.16 -3.71 -0.30
CA ILE A 152 -12.33 -5.16 -0.40
C ILE A 152 -13.78 -5.52 -0.04
#